data_AF-A0A950CFI7-F1
#
_entry.id   AF-A0A950CFI7-F1
#
_cell.length_a   1.000
_cell.length_b   1.000
_cell.length_c   1.000
_cell.angle_alpha   90.00
_cell.angle_beta   90.00
_cell.angle_gamma   90.00
#
_symmetry.space_group_name_H-M   'P 1'
#
loop_
_entity.id
_entity.type
_entity.pdbx_description
1 polymer ?
#
loop_
_entity_poly.entity_id
_entity_poly.type
_entity_poly.pdbx_seq_one_letter_code
_entity_poly.pdbx_strand_id
1 'polypeptide(L)'
;RTAAANRFSPELCSLNMGSLNFAIFPMAATIKEFKHEWEPRYLEMTRDFIFRNTFKDIETVVGRLGALGTRFEFECYDVGHLYSLAHFLDRGTVQPPLFVQMILGILGGIGPDAENLMHMKTTADRLFGEAYRWSVLGAGRHQTNLVTIGAILGGNVRVGLEDSLYLTRGQLAKSNAEQVRKIVRILRELSLEIASPDEARRTLALKGAEETNIA
;
A
#
# COMPACT_ATOMS: atom_id res chain seq x y z
N ARG A 1 1.17 -16.36 -6.13
CA ARG A 1 1.73 -15.17 -5.43
C ARG A 1 1.86 -15.35 -3.90
N THR A 2 1.16 -16.29 -3.26
CA THR A 2 1.16 -16.44 -1.79
C THR A 2 2.27 -17.33 -1.21
N ALA A 3 3.18 -17.87 -2.02
CA ALA A 3 4.16 -18.88 -1.56
C ALA A 3 5.07 -18.36 -0.43
N ALA A 4 5.56 -17.12 -0.53
CA ALA A 4 6.39 -16.51 0.50
C ALA A 4 5.62 -16.33 1.81
N ALA A 5 4.42 -15.75 1.78
CA ALA A 5 3.61 -15.55 2.97
C ALA A 5 3.24 -16.87 3.67
N ASN A 6 3.00 -17.94 2.90
CA ASN A 6 2.77 -19.28 3.47
C ASN A 6 4.01 -19.86 4.15
N ARG A 7 5.18 -19.67 3.56
CA ARG A 7 6.44 -20.18 4.11
C ARG A 7 6.81 -19.43 5.38
N PHE A 8 6.78 -18.10 5.31
CA PHE A 8 7.33 -17.23 6.34
C PHE A 8 6.32 -16.82 7.41
N SER A 9 5.02 -17.06 7.20
CA SER A 9 3.96 -16.79 8.18
C SER A 9 4.09 -15.37 8.79
N PRO A 10 4.14 -14.30 7.96
CA PRO A 10 4.48 -12.97 8.44
C PRO A 10 3.40 -12.39 9.36
N GLU A 11 3.77 -11.39 10.16
CA GLU A 11 2.82 -10.58 10.96
C GLU A 11 1.79 -9.88 10.06
N LEU A 12 2.27 -9.30 8.95
CA LEU A 12 1.49 -8.51 8.01
C LEU A 12 1.83 -8.91 6.56
N CYS A 13 0.83 -8.98 5.70
CA CYS A 13 1.00 -9.21 4.26
C CYS A 13 0.12 -8.24 3.48
N SER A 14 0.64 -7.69 2.36
CA SER A 14 -0.21 -6.91 1.47
C SER A 14 -1.25 -7.79 0.78
N LEU A 15 -2.44 -7.22 0.59
CA LEU A 15 -3.57 -7.86 -0.08
C LEU A 15 -4.28 -6.84 -0.97
N ASN A 16 -4.19 -7.08 -2.26
CA ASN A 16 -4.79 -6.23 -3.28
C ASN A 16 -6.30 -6.47 -3.37
N MET A 17 -7.07 -5.39 -3.27
CA MET A 17 -8.54 -5.47 -3.09
C MET A 17 -9.36 -5.48 -4.39
N GLY A 18 -8.71 -5.63 -5.55
CA GLY A 18 -9.42 -5.75 -6.81
C GLY A 18 -8.50 -6.06 -8.00
N SER A 19 -9.12 -6.48 -9.10
CA SER A 19 -8.44 -6.60 -10.40
C SER A 19 -8.45 -5.25 -11.10
N LEU A 20 -7.31 -4.84 -11.65
CA LEU A 20 -7.17 -3.59 -12.39
C LEU A 20 -6.10 -3.69 -13.46
N ASN A 21 -6.12 -2.77 -14.41
CA ASN A 21 -4.93 -2.51 -15.22
C ASN A 21 -3.83 -1.97 -14.30
N PHE A 22 -2.60 -2.44 -14.49
CA PHE A 22 -1.45 -1.93 -13.74
C PHE A 22 -0.34 -1.65 -14.74
N ALA A 23 -0.33 -0.43 -15.25
CA ALA A 23 0.51 -0.05 -16.39
C ALA A 23 1.71 0.79 -15.95
N ILE A 24 2.91 0.30 -16.27
CA ILE A 24 4.17 1.04 -16.10
C ILE A 24 4.97 1.14 -17.41
N PHE A 25 4.45 0.61 -18.52
CA PHE A 25 5.05 0.72 -19.85
C PHE A 25 5.42 2.17 -20.26
N PRO A 26 4.72 3.25 -19.84
CA PRO A 26 5.15 4.60 -20.20
C PRO A 26 6.53 4.99 -19.64
N MET A 27 6.99 4.32 -18.57
CA MET A 27 8.34 4.56 -18.01
C MET A 27 9.44 4.26 -19.03
N ALA A 28 9.22 3.34 -19.97
CA ALA A 28 10.20 2.98 -20.98
C ALA A 28 10.65 4.19 -21.82
N ALA A 29 9.75 5.16 -22.05
CA ALA A 29 10.08 6.38 -22.80
C ALA A 29 11.07 7.32 -22.05
N THR A 30 11.26 7.11 -20.74
CA THR A 30 12.13 7.94 -19.90
C THR A 30 13.49 7.30 -19.61
N ILE A 31 13.64 6.00 -19.90
CA ILE A 31 14.86 5.23 -19.64
C ILE A 31 15.70 5.20 -20.91
N LYS A 32 16.94 5.69 -20.83
CA LYS A 32 17.84 5.79 -21.99
C LYS A 32 18.51 4.47 -22.33
N GLU A 33 18.91 3.73 -21.30
CA GLU A 33 19.67 2.48 -21.42
C GLU A 33 19.15 1.49 -20.39
N PHE A 34 18.89 0.27 -20.85
CA PHE A 34 18.52 -0.86 -20.00
C PHE A 34 19.73 -1.77 -19.81
N LYS A 35 19.96 -2.26 -18.59
CA LYS A 35 21.11 -3.12 -18.29
C LYS A 35 20.86 -4.57 -18.69
N HIS A 36 19.61 -5.00 -18.61
CA HIS A 36 19.18 -6.37 -18.87
C HIS A 36 18.04 -6.40 -19.88
N GLU A 37 18.04 -7.41 -20.74
CA GLU A 37 17.02 -7.56 -21.79
C GLU A 37 15.59 -7.70 -21.26
N TRP A 38 15.43 -8.19 -20.03
CA TRP A 38 14.11 -8.40 -19.45
C TRP A 38 13.44 -7.09 -19.03
N GLU A 39 14.20 -6.02 -18.74
CA GLU A 39 13.66 -4.75 -18.23
C GLU A 39 12.68 -4.08 -19.21
N PRO A 40 13.02 -3.81 -20.49
CA PRO A 40 12.08 -3.20 -21.42
C PRO A 40 10.92 -4.14 -21.76
N ARG A 41 11.17 -5.46 -21.81
CA ARG A 41 10.12 -6.47 -22.06
C ARG A 41 9.11 -6.49 -20.92
N TYR A 42 9.58 -6.39 -19.67
CA TYR A 42 8.73 -6.34 -18.49
C TYR A 42 7.86 -5.08 -18.50
N LEU A 43 8.44 -3.91 -18.81
CA LEU A 43 7.68 -2.67 -18.92
C LEU A 43 6.60 -2.79 -20.00
N GLU A 44 6.94 -3.21 -21.21
CA GLU A 44 5.99 -3.29 -22.32
C GLU A 44 4.88 -4.32 -22.08
N MET A 45 5.20 -5.45 -21.44
CA MET A 45 4.20 -6.45 -21.04
C MET A 45 3.08 -5.86 -20.19
N THR A 46 3.35 -4.78 -19.43
CA THR A 46 2.32 -4.15 -18.59
C THR A 46 1.21 -3.43 -19.38
N ARG A 47 1.37 -3.24 -20.69
CA ARG A 47 0.33 -2.66 -21.56
C ARG A 47 -0.90 -3.56 -21.67
N ASP A 48 -0.70 -4.88 -21.65
CA ASP A 48 -1.75 -5.91 -21.77
C ASP A 48 -1.84 -6.77 -20.50
N PHE A 49 -1.46 -6.19 -19.36
CA PHE A 49 -1.45 -6.89 -18.08
C PHE A 49 -2.64 -6.49 -17.20
N ILE A 50 -3.40 -7.49 -16.76
CA ILE A 50 -4.37 -7.34 -15.68
C ILE A 50 -3.71 -7.80 -14.39
N PHE A 51 -3.64 -6.89 -13.41
CA PHE A 51 -3.25 -7.25 -12.06
C PHE A 51 -4.43 -7.92 -11.34
N ARG A 52 -4.58 -9.22 -11.59
CA ARG A 52 -5.74 -9.99 -11.17
C ARG A 52 -5.78 -10.23 -9.65
N ASN A 53 -6.88 -9.82 -9.03
CA ASN A 53 -7.30 -10.18 -7.68
C ASN A 53 -8.84 -10.26 -7.67
N THR A 54 -9.39 -11.39 -8.10
CA THR A 54 -10.86 -11.61 -8.09
C THR A 54 -11.35 -11.82 -6.65
N PHE A 55 -12.67 -11.72 -6.41
CA PHE A 55 -13.24 -12.00 -5.09
C PHE A 55 -12.83 -13.39 -4.56
N LYS A 56 -12.84 -14.42 -5.40
CA LYS A 56 -12.39 -15.77 -5.04
C LYS A 56 -10.90 -15.82 -4.68
N ASP A 57 -10.06 -15.07 -5.41
CA ASP A 57 -8.64 -14.97 -5.10
C ASP A 57 -8.45 -14.35 -3.70
N ILE A 58 -9.18 -13.27 -3.41
CA ILE A 58 -9.12 -12.58 -2.10
C ILE A 58 -9.60 -13.50 -0.97
N GLU A 59 -10.76 -14.16 -1.10
CA GLU A 59 -11.26 -15.14 -0.12
C GLU A 59 -10.23 -16.23 0.16
N THR A 60 -9.60 -16.75 -0.90
CA THR A 60 -8.58 -17.80 -0.80
C THR A 60 -7.37 -17.31 -0.02
N VAL A 61 -6.90 -16.08 -0.29
CA VAL A 61 -5.75 -15.49 0.42
C VAL A 61 -6.10 -15.26 1.89
N VAL A 62 -7.25 -14.65 2.18
CA VAL A 62 -7.70 -14.35 3.54
C VAL A 62 -7.87 -15.63 4.35
N GLY A 63 -8.59 -16.63 3.82
CA GLY A 63 -8.80 -17.89 4.52
C GLY A 63 -7.49 -18.64 4.80
N ARG A 64 -6.56 -18.63 3.85
CA ARG A 64 -5.29 -19.37 3.98
C ARG A 64 -4.29 -18.67 4.90
N LEU A 65 -4.05 -17.38 4.70
CA LEU A 65 -3.05 -16.64 5.46
C LEU A 65 -3.59 -16.16 6.81
N GLY A 66 -4.89 -15.85 6.90
CA GLY A 66 -5.55 -15.50 8.15
C GLY A 66 -5.53 -16.65 9.16
N ALA A 67 -5.61 -17.90 8.70
CA ALA A 67 -5.46 -19.09 9.55
C ALA A 67 -4.06 -19.21 10.20
N LEU A 68 -3.05 -18.49 9.66
CA LEU A 68 -1.69 -18.42 10.21
C LEU A 68 -1.49 -17.20 11.14
N GLY A 69 -2.57 -16.47 11.44
CA GLY A 69 -2.52 -15.22 12.22
C GLY A 69 -1.96 -14.02 11.44
N THR A 70 -1.71 -14.14 10.13
CA THR A 70 -1.26 -13.02 9.30
C THR A 70 -2.37 -11.98 9.18
N ARG A 71 -2.07 -10.73 9.52
CA ARG A 71 -2.93 -9.56 9.27
C ARG A 71 -2.68 -9.03 7.85
N PHE A 72 -3.58 -8.20 7.36
CA PHE A 72 -3.49 -7.69 5.99
C PHE A 72 -3.35 -6.17 5.93
N GLU A 73 -2.46 -5.72 5.06
CA GLU A 73 -2.46 -4.37 4.50
C GLU A 73 -3.31 -4.40 3.22
N PHE A 74 -4.52 -3.84 3.29
CA PHE A 74 -5.49 -3.87 2.21
C PHE A 74 -5.19 -2.76 1.20
N GLU A 75 -4.53 -3.12 0.10
CA GLU A 75 -4.12 -2.21 -0.97
C GLU A 75 -5.33 -1.83 -1.84
N CYS A 76 -5.77 -0.58 -1.69
CA CYS A 76 -6.90 0.00 -2.39
C CYS A 76 -6.38 1.05 -3.37
N TYR A 77 -6.53 0.77 -4.67
CA TYR A 77 -6.05 1.62 -5.77
C TYR A 77 -7.16 2.51 -6.33
N ASP A 78 -8.41 2.27 -5.93
CA ASP A 78 -9.58 3.01 -6.36
C ASP A 78 -10.72 2.85 -5.33
N VAL A 79 -11.75 3.67 -5.44
CA VAL A 79 -12.93 3.66 -4.58
C VAL A 79 -13.62 2.29 -4.59
N GLY A 80 -13.69 1.64 -5.76
CA GLY A 80 -14.28 0.31 -5.89
C GLY A 80 -13.60 -0.74 -5.00
N HIS A 81 -12.30 -0.60 -4.73
CA HIS A 81 -11.57 -1.53 -3.85
C HIS A 81 -11.99 -1.37 -2.38
N LEU A 82 -12.38 -0.17 -1.94
CA LEU A 82 -12.93 0.06 -0.60
C LEU A 82 -14.29 -0.67 -0.47
N TYR A 83 -15.12 -0.63 -1.51
CA TYR A 83 -16.38 -1.38 -1.54
C TYR A 83 -16.16 -2.90 -1.57
N SER A 84 -15.15 -3.39 -2.29
CA SER A 84 -14.74 -4.80 -2.21
C SER A 84 -14.35 -5.19 -0.78
N LEU A 85 -13.61 -4.35 -0.07
CA LEU A 85 -13.24 -4.60 1.33
C LEU A 85 -14.46 -4.59 2.26
N ALA A 86 -15.40 -3.66 2.07
CA ALA A 86 -16.64 -3.60 2.82
C ALA A 86 -17.46 -4.90 2.68
N HIS A 87 -17.56 -5.44 1.46
CA HIS A 87 -18.21 -6.75 1.23
C HIS A 87 -17.60 -7.88 2.07
N PHE A 88 -16.27 -7.91 2.21
CA PHE A 88 -15.60 -8.92 3.04
C PHE A 88 -15.76 -8.67 4.54
N LEU A 89 -15.83 -7.40 4.95
CA LEU A 89 -16.10 -7.03 6.34
C LEU A 89 -17.52 -7.44 6.75
N ASP A 90 -18.53 -7.09 5.94
CA ASP A 90 -19.95 -7.38 6.18
C ASP A 90 -20.22 -8.89 6.31
N ARG A 91 -19.44 -9.70 5.59
CA ARG A 91 -19.50 -11.17 5.65
C ARG A 91 -18.66 -11.79 6.77
N GLY A 92 -17.96 -10.98 7.57
CA GLY A 92 -17.04 -11.45 8.60
C GLY A 92 -15.82 -12.21 8.07
N THR A 93 -15.53 -12.10 6.77
CA THR A 93 -14.37 -12.75 6.13
C THR A 93 -13.06 -12.10 6.59
N VAL A 94 -13.08 -10.78 6.82
CA VAL A 94 -11.97 -10.03 7.44
C VAL A 94 -12.42 -9.46 8.78
N GLN A 95 -11.47 -9.24 9.68
CA GLN A 95 -11.74 -8.77 11.04
C GLN A 95 -10.98 -7.46 11.33
N PRO A 96 -11.59 -6.49 12.04
CA PRO A 96 -10.93 -5.26 12.45
C PRO A 96 -9.78 -5.49 13.43
N PRO A 97 -8.84 -4.54 13.60
CA PRO A 97 -8.74 -3.27 12.87
C PRO A 97 -8.25 -3.48 11.42
N LEU A 98 -9.00 -3.01 10.43
CA LEU A 98 -8.60 -3.11 9.02
C LEU A 98 -7.46 -2.13 8.74
N PHE A 99 -6.35 -2.55 8.14
CA PHE A 99 -5.30 -1.62 7.73
C PHE A 99 -5.40 -1.31 6.24
N VAL A 100 -6.01 -0.18 5.89
CA VAL A 100 -6.30 0.23 4.51
C VAL A 100 -5.16 1.08 3.96
N GLN A 101 -4.46 0.59 2.93
CA GLN A 101 -3.45 1.36 2.21
C GLN A 101 -4.10 2.00 0.97
N MET A 102 -4.22 3.33 0.99
CA MET A 102 -4.76 4.11 -0.14
C MET A 102 -3.61 4.44 -1.09
N ILE A 103 -3.68 3.90 -2.32
CA ILE A 103 -2.61 3.99 -3.30
C ILE A 103 -3.06 4.87 -4.47
N LEU A 104 -2.33 5.95 -4.71
CA LEU A 104 -2.69 6.95 -5.72
C LEU A 104 -1.57 7.15 -6.74
N GLY A 105 -1.96 7.33 -8.00
CA GLY A 105 -1.07 7.69 -9.10
C GLY A 105 -0.51 6.53 -9.93
N ILE A 106 -1.08 5.33 -9.78
CA ILE A 106 -0.80 4.20 -10.68
C ILE A 106 -1.70 4.31 -11.91
N LEU A 107 -1.13 4.19 -13.11
CA LEU A 107 -1.92 4.17 -14.35
C LEU A 107 -2.78 2.90 -14.39
N GLY A 108 -4.09 3.10 -14.29
CA GLY A 108 -5.10 2.04 -14.16
C GLY A 108 -5.80 2.02 -12.79
N GLY A 109 -5.32 2.81 -11.82
CA GLY A 109 -6.03 3.16 -10.59
C GLY A 109 -6.39 4.65 -10.54
N ILE A 110 -6.69 5.13 -9.33
CA ILE A 110 -7.09 6.52 -9.07
C ILE A 110 -5.90 7.50 -9.19
N GLY A 111 -6.20 8.72 -9.66
CA GLY A 111 -5.21 9.77 -9.88
C GLY A 111 -4.61 10.35 -8.58
N PRO A 112 -3.41 10.96 -8.63
CA PRO A 112 -2.68 11.45 -7.45
C PRO A 112 -3.09 12.86 -7.01
N ASP A 113 -4.39 13.18 -7.13
CA ASP A 113 -4.99 14.45 -6.75
C ASP A 113 -5.41 14.43 -5.28
N ALA A 114 -5.36 15.57 -4.59
CA ALA A 114 -5.72 15.65 -3.17
C ALA A 114 -7.21 15.32 -2.96
N GLU A 115 -8.05 15.69 -3.91
CA GLU A 115 -9.49 15.42 -3.97
C GLU A 115 -9.77 13.92 -3.99
N ASN A 116 -8.97 13.14 -4.71
CA ASN A 116 -9.10 11.69 -4.75
C ASN A 116 -8.77 11.07 -3.39
N LEU A 117 -7.71 11.55 -2.73
CA LEU A 117 -7.37 11.11 -1.37
C LEU A 117 -8.50 11.42 -0.38
N MET A 118 -9.03 12.65 -0.41
CA MET A 118 -10.17 13.05 0.42
C MET A 118 -11.40 12.17 0.15
N HIS A 119 -11.69 11.90 -1.13
CA HIS A 119 -12.82 11.07 -1.52
C HIS A 119 -12.68 9.62 -1.05
N MET A 120 -11.49 9.03 -1.18
CA MET A 120 -11.20 7.70 -0.63
C MET A 120 -11.33 7.69 0.89
N LYS A 121 -10.84 8.72 1.58
CA LYS A 121 -10.95 8.85 3.04
C LYS A 121 -12.41 8.92 3.49
N THR A 122 -13.21 9.82 2.92
CA THR A 122 -14.64 9.95 3.26
C THR A 122 -15.42 8.68 2.91
N THR A 123 -15.07 7.99 1.83
CA THR A 123 -15.68 6.69 1.49
C THR A 123 -15.33 5.63 2.54
N ALA A 124 -14.06 5.52 2.93
CA ALA A 124 -13.63 4.59 3.96
C ALA A 124 -14.29 4.90 5.32
N ASP A 125 -14.43 6.16 5.71
CA ASP A 125 -15.17 6.56 6.92
C ASP A 125 -16.61 6.07 6.93
N ARG A 126 -17.31 6.25 5.80
CA ARG A 126 -18.69 5.81 5.64
C ARG A 126 -18.84 4.29 5.67
N LEU A 127 -17.85 3.55 5.14
CA LEU A 127 -17.91 2.09 5.03
C LEU A 127 -17.42 1.38 6.30
N PHE A 128 -16.42 1.93 6.99
CA PHE A 128 -15.71 1.23 8.06
C PHE A 128 -15.81 1.93 9.42
N GLY A 129 -16.22 3.20 9.48
CA GLY A 129 -16.28 3.96 10.73
C GLY A 129 -14.97 3.90 11.51
N GLU A 130 -15.02 3.46 12.77
CA GLU A 130 -13.83 3.33 13.63
C GLU A 130 -13.06 2.01 13.44
N ALA A 131 -13.57 1.09 12.62
CA ALA A 131 -13.06 -0.27 12.47
C ALA A 131 -11.74 -0.37 11.67
N TYR A 132 -11.19 0.76 11.22
CA TYR A 132 -10.02 0.78 10.36
C TYR A 132 -8.93 1.76 10.81
N ARG A 133 -7.72 1.48 10.36
CA ARG A 133 -6.57 2.37 10.28
C ARG A 133 -6.20 2.49 8.82
N TRP A 134 -5.60 3.59 8.44
CA TRP A 134 -5.29 3.83 7.04
C TRP A 134 -3.92 4.45 6.85
N SER A 135 -3.32 4.19 5.70
CA SER A 135 -2.06 4.73 5.26
C SER A 135 -2.19 5.24 3.83
N VAL A 136 -1.24 6.08 3.41
CA VAL A 136 -1.20 6.66 2.08
C VAL A 136 0.10 6.31 1.38
N LEU A 137 -0.01 5.96 0.10
CA LEU A 137 1.08 5.82 -0.86
C LEU A 137 0.79 6.74 -2.04
N GLY A 138 1.70 7.69 -2.29
CA GLY A 138 1.70 8.51 -3.51
C GLY A 138 2.79 8.10 -4.49
N ALA A 139 2.45 7.71 -5.72
CA ALA A 139 3.42 7.24 -6.69
C ALA A 139 4.40 8.34 -7.15
N GLY A 140 5.69 8.01 -7.22
CA GLY A 140 6.75 8.84 -7.77
C GLY A 140 6.87 10.20 -7.10
N ARG A 141 6.78 11.28 -7.88
CA ARG A 141 6.91 12.66 -7.39
C ARG A 141 5.81 13.06 -6.39
N HIS A 142 4.71 12.32 -6.34
CA HIS A 142 3.57 12.61 -5.48
C HIS A 142 3.74 12.12 -4.03
N GLN A 143 4.74 11.26 -3.78
CA GLN A 143 4.98 10.61 -2.48
C GLN A 143 4.94 11.59 -1.30
N THR A 144 5.85 12.57 -1.24
CA THR A 144 5.94 13.47 -0.07
C THR A 144 4.67 14.29 0.13
N ASN A 145 4.03 14.78 -0.94
CA ASN A 145 2.86 15.64 -0.82
C ASN A 145 1.65 14.86 -0.30
N LEU A 146 1.33 13.72 -0.93
CA LEU A 146 0.15 12.93 -0.57
C LEU A 146 0.28 12.31 0.82
N VAL A 147 1.46 11.82 1.21
CA VAL A 147 1.62 11.27 2.56
C VAL A 147 1.57 12.35 3.64
N THR A 148 1.99 13.58 3.33
CA THR A 148 1.84 14.71 4.25
C THR A 148 0.37 15.09 4.42
N ILE A 149 -0.40 15.14 3.34
CA ILE A 149 -1.86 15.35 3.40
C ILE A 149 -2.52 14.23 4.22
N GLY A 150 -2.15 12.97 3.97
CA GLY A 150 -2.60 11.82 4.73
C GLY A 150 -2.37 11.97 6.23
N ALA A 151 -1.16 12.37 6.63
CA ALA A 151 -0.83 12.62 8.03
C ALA A 151 -1.63 13.76 8.66
N ILE A 152 -1.85 14.87 7.94
CA ILE A 152 -2.68 15.99 8.40
C ILE A 152 -4.13 15.54 8.68
N LEU A 153 -4.62 14.56 7.90
CA LEU A 153 -5.96 13.98 8.06
C LEU A 153 -6.02 12.86 9.13
N GLY A 154 -4.93 12.64 9.89
CA GLY A 154 -4.85 11.60 10.91
C GLY A 154 -4.57 10.19 10.37
N GLY A 155 -4.04 10.07 9.16
CA GLY A 155 -3.60 8.82 8.55
C GLY A 155 -2.14 8.48 8.85
N ASN A 156 -1.74 7.26 8.47
CA ASN A 156 -0.35 6.81 8.46
C ASN A 156 0.29 7.11 7.08
N VAL A 157 1.60 6.92 6.99
CA VAL A 157 2.38 7.23 5.78
C VAL A 157 3.16 6.01 5.30
N ARG A 158 3.28 5.86 3.97
CA ARG A 158 4.18 4.90 3.33
C ARG A 158 5.16 5.63 2.41
N VAL A 159 6.45 5.35 2.61
CA VAL A 159 7.53 5.83 1.75
C VAL A 159 8.49 4.69 1.46
N GLY A 160 9.18 4.77 0.33
CA GLY A 160 10.18 3.80 -0.08
C GLY A 160 10.51 3.90 -1.56
N LEU A 161 11.64 3.29 -1.94
CA LEU A 161 12.14 3.21 -3.31
C LEU A 161 11.22 2.39 -4.22
N GLU A 162 10.38 1.53 -3.65
CA GLU A 162 9.29 0.85 -4.37
C GLU A 162 8.32 1.86 -4.99
N ASP A 163 7.99 2.91 -4.23
CA ASP A 163 6.95 3.86 -4.61
C ASP A 163 7.52 5.07 -5.37
N SER A 164 8.77 5.45 -5.07
CA SER A 164 9.46 6.57 -5.73
C SER A 164 10.97 6.44 -5.69
N LEU A 165 11.63 6.59 -6.84
CA LEU A 165 13.09 6.59 -6.93
C LEU A 165 13.74 7.92 -6.50
N TYR A 166 12.94 8.97 -6.25
CA TYR A 166 13.44 10.34 -6.05
C TYR A 166 13.31 10.79 -4.59
N LEU A 167 14.29 11.56 -4.12
CA LEU A 167 14.22 12.27 -2.84
C LEU A 167 13.59 13.67 -3.01
N THR A 168 13.99 14.37 -4.07
CA THR A 168 13.47 15.68 -4.48
C THR A 168 13.42 15.74 -6.02
N ARG A 169 12.89 16.84 -6.58
CA ARG A 169 12.79 16.99 -8.04
C ARG A 169 14.17 16.87 -8.69
N GLY A 170 14.35 15.83 -9.51
CA GLY A 170 15.60 15.58 -10.24
C GLY A 170 16.71 14.93 -9.41
N GLN A 171 16.48 14.61 -8.13
CA GLN A 171 17.47 13.98 -7.27
C GLN A 171 17.02 12.58 -6.86
N LEU A 172 17.75 11.55 -7.29
CA LEU A 172 17.51 10.17 -6.84
C LEU A 172 17.77 10.03 -5.34
N ALA A 173 16.91 9.26 -4.67
CA ALA A 173 17.15 8.84 -3.30
C ALA A 173 18.25 7.77 -3.27
N LYS A 174 19.22 7.92 -2.37
CA LYS A 174 20.35 6.98 -2.21
C LYS A 174 19.96 5.76 -1.37
N SER A 175 18.89 5.86 -0.58
CA SER A 175 18.39 4.79 0.26
C SER A 175 16.94 5.04 0.68
N ASN A 176 16.20 3.99 1.04
CA ASN A 176 14.91 4.10 1.72
C ASN A 176 15.01 4.99 2.98
N ALA A 177 16.12 4.91 3.71
CA ALA A 177 16.34 5.69 4.93
C ALA A 177 16.35 7.21 4.68
N GLU A 178 16.75 7.68 3.49
CA GLU A 178 16.65 9.11 3.17
C GLU A 178 15.20 9.59 3.06
N GLN A 179 14.34 8.79 2.45
CA GLN A 179 12.91 9.09 2.35
C GLN A 179 12.22 9.00 3.72
N VAL A 180 12.56 8.00 4.53
CA VAL A 180 12.11 7.88 5.92
C VAL A 180 12.52 9.11 6.74
N ARG A 181 13.79 9.51 6.72
CA ARG A 181 14.25 10.72 7.43
C ARG A 181 13.52 11.98 6.97
N LYS A 182 13.25 12.11 5.67
CA LYS A 182 12.52 13.25 5.11
C LYS A 182 11.10 13.32 5.66
N ILE A 183 10.33 12.22 5.63
CA ILE A 183 8.95 12.24 6.13
C ILE A 183 8.91 12.38 7.65
N VAL A 184 9.80 11.72 8.40
CA VAL A 184 9.89 11.88 9.87
C VAL A 184 10.14 13.33 10.27
N ARG A 185 11.01 14.04 9.54
CA ARG A 185 11.22 15.48 9.79
C ARG A 185 9.91 16.26 9.61
N ILE A 186 9.21 16.08 8.50
CA ILE A 186 7.94 16.78 8.21
C ILE A 186 6.91 16.48 9.30
N LEU A 187 6.76 15.22 9.70
CA LEU A 187 5.80 14.83 10.74
C LEU A 187 6.12 15.48 12.09
N ARG A 188 7.40 15.59 12.46
CA ARG A 188 7.83 16.30 13.67
C ARG A 188 7.55 17.81 13.60
N GLU A 189 7.72 18.45 12.44
CA GLU A 189 7.32 19.85 12.25
C GLU A 189 5.80 20.04 12.41
N LEU A 190 5.01 19.01 12.10
CA LEU A 190 3.56 18.97 12.35
C LEU A 190 3.20 18.58 13.80
N SER A 191 4.18 18.48 14.71
CA SER A 191 4.00 18.02 16.09
C SER A 191 3.43 16.60 16.23
N LEU A 192 3.69 15.73 15.25
CA LEU A 192 3.30 14.33 15.28
C LEU A 192 4.46 13.44 15.72
N GLU A 193 4.12 12.35 16.41
CA GLU A 193 5.07 11.33 16.85
C GLU A 193 5.08 10.10 15.93
N ILE A 194 6.20 9.38 15.92
CA ILE A 194 6.38 8.21 15.04
C ILE A 194 6.27 6.95 15.88
N ALA A 195 5.33 6.09 15.51
CA ALA A 195 5.15 4.79 16.16
C ALA A 195 6.42 3.93 16.04
N SER A 196 6.85 3.39 17.16
CA SER A 196 7.74 2.24 17.24
C SER A 196 7.10 0.99 16.63
N PRO A 197 7.88 -0.03 16.28
CA PRO A 197 7.34 -1.31 15.81
C PRO A 197 6.31 -1.92 16.75
N ASP A 198 6.53 -1.84 18.07
CA ASP A 198 5.60 -2.43 19.04
C ASP A 198 4.29 -1.64 19.17
N GLU A 199 4.34 -0.31 19.01
CA GLU A 199 3.13 0.51 18.92
C GLU A 199 2.33 0.19 17.65
N ALA A 200 3.02 -0.01 16.52
CA ALA A 200 2.39 -0.44 15.27
C ALA A 200 1.75 -1.84 15.44
N ARG A 201 2.44 -2.79 16.10
CA ARG A 201 1.88 -4.12 16.40
C ARG A 201 0.59 -4.03 17.22
N ARG A 202 0.61 -3.25 18.30
CA ARG A 202 -0.59 -3.03 19.14
C ARG A 202 -1.72 -2.40 18.35
N THR A 203 -1.42 -1.37 17.56
CA THR A 203 -2.41 -0.63 16.76
C THR A 203 -3.08 -1.50 15.70
N LEU A 204 -2.32 -2.41 15.07
CA LEU A 204 -2.78 -3.25 13.96
C LEU A 204 -3.16 -4.68 14.39
N ALA A 205 -3.09 -4.96 15.69
CA ALA A 205 -3.32 -6.29 16.28
C ALA A 205 -2.48 -7.38 15.59
N LEU A 206 -1.18 -7.11 15.44
CA LEU A 206 -0.23 -8.07 14.86
C LEU A 206 0.16 -9.14 15.89
N LYS A 207 0.48 -10.35 15.40
CA LYS A 207 0.76 -11.52 16.23
C LYS A 207 2.12 -11.53 16.95
N GLY A 208 3.02 -10.58 16.65
CA GLY A 208 4.37 -10.57 17.21
C GLY A 208 5.40 -11.20 16.27
N ALA A 209 6.66 -10.78 16.42
CA ALA A 209 7.76 -11.22 15.56
C ALA A 209 8.12 -12.70 15.79
N GLU A 210 8.01 -13.12 17.05
CA GLU A 210 8.27 -14.46 17.57
C GLU A 210 7.29 -15.52 17.02
N GLU A 211 6.10 -15.10 16.60
CA GLU A 211 5.08 -15.96 16.00
C GLU A 211 5.20 -16.06 14.47
N THR A 212 6.32 -15.62 13.90
CA THR A 212 6.63 -15.74 12.46
C THR A 212 7.66 -16.84 12.20
N ASN A 213 7.74 -17.29 10.94
CA ASN A 213 8.80 -18.20 10.47
C ASN A 213 9.94 -17.43 9.78
N ILE A 214 10.15 -16.17 10.16
CA ILE A 214 11.23 -15.32 9.64
C ILE A 214 12.40 -15.42 10.61
N ALA A 215 13.53 -15.92 10.11
CA ALA A 215 14.76 -16.07 10.88
C ALA A 215 15.46 -14.72 11.12
#